data_AF-A0A7C7Q0I1-F1
#
_entry.id   AF-A0A7C7Q0I1-F1
#
_cell.length_a   1.000
_cell.length_b   1.000
_cell.length_c   1.000
_cell.angle_alpha   90.00
_cell.angle_beta   90.00
_cell.angle_gamma   90.00
#
_symmetry.space_group_name_H-M   'P 1'
#
loop_
_entity.id
_entity.type
_entity.pdbx_description
1 polymer ?
#
loop_
_entity_poly.entity_id
_entity_poly.type
_entity_poly.pdbx_seq_one_letter_code
_entity_poly.pdbx_strand_id
1 'polypeptide(L)' 'MGLSKSSVETLIDLVEIKLSCVEVYDRDDSRELLNLQRCKDELSVLAGRAQTAPSDIVALRPRGRRRGRRPSA' A
#
# COMPACT_ATOMS: atom_id res chain seq x y z
N MET A 1 28.57 9.24 3.11
CA MET A 1 27.47 10.05 2.56
C MET A 1 26.17 9.33 2.90
N GLY A 2 25.34 9.90 3.78
CA GLY A 2 24.01 9.36 4.10
C GLY A 2 22.92 10.20 3.43
N LEU A 3 21.76 9.59 3.17
CA LEU A 3 20.58 10.34 2.75
C LEU A 3 20.05 11.17 3.92
N SER A 4 19.53 12.36 3.63
CA SER A 4 18.83 13.15 4.65
C SER A 4 17.50 12.50 5.02
N LYS A 5 17.01 12.71 6.24
CA LYS A 5 15.69 12.20 6.67
C LYS A 5 14.58 12.61 5.69
N SER A 6 14.57 13.88 5.28
CA SER A 6 13.59 14.39 4.30
C SER A 6 13.64 13.62 2.97
N SER A 7 14.84 13.31 2.49
CA SER A 7 15.03 12.52 1.27
C SER A 7 14.50 11.09 1.41
N VAL A 8 14.73 10.44 2.56
CA VAL A 8 14.17 9.10 2.83
C VAL A 8 12.65 9.13 2.85
N GLU A 9 12.05 10.15 3.48
CA GLU A 9 10.60 10.31 3.50
C GLU A 9 10.01 10.52 2.10
N THR A 10 10.66 11.35 1.28
CA THR A 10 10.25 11.52 -0.12
C THR A 10 10.34 10.21 -0.91
N LEU A 11 11.36 9.39 -0.66
CA LEU A 11 11.49 8.09 -1.32
C LEU A 11 10.39 7.11 -0.89
N ILE A 12 10.00 7.13 0.39
CA ILE A 12 8.87 6.33 0.88
C ILE A 12 7.59 6.74 0.14
N ASP A 13 7.29 8.04 0.07
CA ASP A 13 6.10 8.55 -0.62
C ASP A 13 6.07 8.11 -2.10
N LEU A 14 7.21 8.19 -2.80
CA LEU A 14 7.31 7.78 -4.20
C LEU A 14 7.08 6.27 -4.40
N VAL A 15 7.61 5.44 -3.50
CA VAL A 15 7.40 3.99 -3.55
C VAL A 15 5.94 3.64 -3.26
N GLU A 16 5.30 4.31 -2.30
CA GLU A 16 3.88 4.11 -1.99
C GLU A 16 2.99 4.52 -3.17
N ILE A 17 3.27 5.66 -3.82
CA ILE A 17 2.56 6.08 -5.04
C ILE A 17 2.72 5.02 -6.12
N LYS A 18 3.95 4.55 -6.37
CA LYS A 18 4.19 3.53 -7.40
C LYS A 18 3.43 2.23 -7.09
N LEU A 19 3.49 1.74 -5.85
CA LEU A 19 2.75 0.55 -5.41
C LEU A 19 1.24 0.70 -5.62
N SER A 20 0.68 1.90 -5.41
CA SER A 20 -0.76 2.15 -5.59
C SER A 20 -1.23 2.05 -7.04
N CYS A 21 -0.31 2.17 -8.00
CA CYS A 21 -0.59 2.14 -9.43
C CYS A 21 -0.12 0.83 -10.11
N VAL A 22 0.58 -0.06 -9.40
CA VAL A 22 1.05 -1.33 -9.97
C VAL A 22 -0.12 -2.29 -10.10
N GLU A 23 -0.32 -2.79 -11.31
CA GLU A 23 -1.25 -3.87 -11.63
C GLU A 23 -0.42 -5.08 -12.08
N VAL A 24 -0.76 -6.27 -11.57
CA VAL A 24 -0.01 -7.48 -11.85
C VAL A 24 -0.64 -8.22 -13.02
N TYR A 25 0.02 -8.21 -14.17
CA TYR A 25 -0.40 -8.94 -15.37
C TYR A 25 0.44 -10.19 -15.61
N ASP A 26 1.71 -10.15 -15.24
CA ASP A 26 2.61 -11.28 -15.40
C ASP A 26 3.58 -11.50 -14.21
N ARG A 27 4.56 -12.37 -14.45
CA ARG A 27 5.56 -12.74 -13.45
C ARG A 27 6.57 -11.63 -13.19
N ASP A 28 6.83 -10.77 -14.16
CA ASP A 28 7.77 -9.67 -14.00
C ASP A 28 7.12 -8.54 -13.21
N ASP A 29 5.83 -8.26 -13.43
CA ASP A 29 5.06 -7.35 -12.56
C ASP A 29 5.01 -7.85 -11.11
N SER A 30 4.80 -9.15 -10.93
CA SER A 30 4.81 -9.78 -9.60
C SER A 30 6.16 -9.59 -8.89
N ARG A 31 7.27 -9.69 -9.63
CA ARG A 31 8.62 -9.46 -9.10
C ARG A 31 8.84 -7.99 -8.76
N GLU A 32 8.39 -7.09 -9.62
CA GLU A 32 8.50 -5.65 -9.38
C GLU A 32 7.71 -5.23 -8.13
N LEU A 33 6.50 -5.76 -7.94
CA LEU A 33 5.70 -5.53 -6.74
C LEU A 33 6.45 -5.96 -5.47
N LEU A 34 7.06 -7.15 -5.47
CA LEU A 34 7.86 -7.63 -4.34
C LEU A 34 9.09 -6.76 -4.08
N ASN A 35 9.77 -6.29 -5.13
CA ASN A 35 10.92 -5.40 -5.00
C ASN A 35 10.52 -4.06 -4.40
N LEU A 36 9.40 -3.48 -4.84
CA LEU A 36 8.88 -2.22 -4.29
C LEU A 36 8.46 -2.36 -2.83
N GLN A 37 7.84 -3.49 -2.47
CA GLN A 37 7.48 -3.77 -1.07
C GLN A 37 8.72 -3.83 -0.18
N ARG A 38 9.77 -4.56 -0.62
CA ARG A 38 11.06 -4.61 0.11
C ARG A 38 11.71 -3.25 0.23
N CYS A 39 11.71 -2.48 -0.85
CA CYS A 39 12.27 -1.12 -0.86
C CYS A 39 11.55 -0.23 0.17
N LYS A 40 10.21 -0.31 0.25
CA LYS A 40 9.43 0.40 1.28
C LYS A 40 9.84 -0.01 2.70
N ASP A 41 10.00 -1.30 2.93
CA ASP A 41 10.37 -1.83 4.25
C ASP A 41 11.78 -1.35 4.67
N GLU A 42 12.75 -1.42 3.76
CA GLU A 42 14.11 -0.92 3.97
C GLU A 42 14.14 0.59 4.26
N LEU A 43 13.40 1.38 3.47
CA LEU A 43 13.28 2.82 3.70
C LEU A 43 12.57 3.15 5.02
N SER A 44 11.56 2.38 5.41
CA SER A 44 10.84 2.56 6.67
C SER A 44 11.74 2.29 7.88
N VAL A 45 12.63 1.29 7.78
CA VAL A 45 13.67 1.04 8.79
C VAL A 45 14.64 2.23 8.85
N LEU A 46 15.11 2.72 7.71
CA LEU A 46 16.00 3.90 7.64
C LEU A 46 15.36 5.17 8.20
N ALA A 47 14.05 5.34 8.02
CA ALA A 47 13.29 6.47 8.57
C ALA A 47 13.02 6.34 10.08
N GLY A 48 13.34 5.19 10.70
CA GLY A 48 13.00 4.89 12.09
C GLY A 48 11.50 4.66 12.30
N ARG A 49 10.75 4.35 11.24
CA ARG A 49 9.30 4.08 11.26
C ARG A 49 8.95 2.62 11.59
N ALA A 50 9.95 1.78 11.85
CA ALA A 50 9.75 0.37 12.17
C ALA A 50 8.94 0.20 13.47
N GLN A 51 7.62 0.18 13.35
CA GLN A 51 6.72 -0.50 14.25
C GLN A 51 6.44 -1.87 13.64
N THR A 52 6.90 -2.92 14.32
CA THR A 52 6.40 -4.28 14.18
C THR A 52 4.88 -4.28 14.46
N ALA A 53 4.08 -3.96 13.47
CA ALA A 53 2.66 -4.25 13.47
C ALA A 53 2.31 -4.79 12.10
N PRO A 54 1.83 -6.05 11.98
CA PRO A 54 1.29 -6.53 10.73
C PRO A 54 0.14 -5.58 10.36
N SER A 55 0.18 -5.03 9.15
CA SER A 55 -0.92 -4.22 8.64
C SER A 55 -2.15 -5.12 8.58
N ASP A 56 -3.05 -4.96 9.55
CA ASP A 56 -4.35 -5.63 9.53
C ASP A 56 -5.05 -5.23 8.23
N ILE A 57 -5.28 -6.21 7.36
CA ILE A 57 -6.03 -6.05 6.12
C ILE A 57 -7.44 -5.62 6.54
N VAL A 58 -7.74 -4.33 6.46
CA VAL A 58 -9.09 -3.82 6.67
C VAL A 58 -9.91 -4.25 5.46
N ALA A 59 -10.61 -5.38 5.59
CA ALA A 59 -11.58 -5.81 4.60
C ALA A 59 -12.63 -4.70 4.43
N LEU A 60 -12.60 -4.05 3.26
CA LEU A 60 -13.57 -3.03 2.87
C LEU A 60 -14.95 -3.69 2.87
N ARG A 61 -15.73 -3.48 3.94
CA ARG A 61 -17.10 -4.04 4.03
C ARG A 61 -17.91 -3.49 2.84
N PRO A 62 -18.51 -4.35 2.00
CA PRO A 62 -19.34 -3.88 0.92
C PRO A 62 -20.54 -3.14 1.52
N ARG A 63 -20.68 -1.85 1.16
CA ARG A 63 -21.83 -1.01 1.53
C ARG A 63 -23.10 -1.77 1.18
N GLY A 64 -23.93 -1.98 2.21
CA GLY A 64 -25.14 -2.78 2.14
C GLY A 64 -25.98 -2.44 0.91
N ARG A 65 -26.41 -3.50 0.21
CA ARG A 65 -27.43 -3.43 -0.83
C ARG A 65 -28.65 -2.72 -0.23
N ARG A 66 -28.94 -1.51 -0.72
CA ARG A 66 -30.21 -0.80 -0.48
C ARG A 66 -31.33 -1.72 -0.95
N ARG A 67 -31.95 -2.47 -0.01
CA ARG A 67 -33.15 -3.26 -0.27
C ARG A 67 -34.23 -2.27 -0.68
N GLY A 68 -34.61 -2.32 -1.96
CA GLY A 68 -35.69 -1.54 -2.52
C GLY A 68 -36.96 -1.72 -1.69
N ARG A 69 -37.56 -0.59 -1.31
CA ARG A 69 -38.88 -0.48 -0.71
C ARG A 69 -39.88 -0.91 -1.78
N ARG A 70 -40.52 -2.08 -1.63
CA ARG A 70 -41.68 -2.45 -2.47
C ARG A 70 -42.87 -1.58 -2.06
N PRO A 71 -43.60 -0.96 -2.99
CA PRO A 71 -44.88 -0.33 -2.69
C PRO A 71 -45.95 -1.43 -2.57
N SER A 72 -46.70 -1.43 -1.49
CA SER A 72 -47.90 -2.26 -1.34
C SER A 72 -49.11 -1.47 -1.82
N ALA A 73 -49.91 -2.15 -2.67
CA ALA A 73 -51.26 -1.80 -3.08
C ALA A 73 -52.22 -1.65 -1.91
#